data_AF-A0A7S4SLG4-F1
#
_entry.id   AF-A0A7S4SLG4-F1
#
_cell.length_a   1.000
_cell.length_b   1.000
_cell.length_c   1.000
_cell.angle_alpha   90.00
_cell.angle_beta   90.00
_cell.angle_gamma   90.00
#
_symmetry.space_group_name_H-M   'P 1'
#
loop_
_entity.id
_entity.type
_entity.pdbx_description
1 polymer ?
#
loop_
_entity_poly.entity_id
_entity_poly.type
_entity_poly.pdbx_seq_one_letter_code
_entity_poly.pdbx_strand_id
1 'polypeptide(L)'
;QAAQARGRGGVAFCGQQTSAPAMALPMKTRSMKTVMKKPAAKAAKGTKAMKGTKAMKAMKVMKAMKVMKAMKAMKAMKSKIATGPRAMSLVYKGAREKTSGGLRAGDIVKNKYGMFVSKKASARGKNNAWAKATAEARKALGLTGFVALNKGPEGKALYEKAKAIIAA
;
A
#
# COMPACT_ATOMS: atom_id res chain seq x y z
N GLN A 1 17.90 33.44 -36.25
CA GLN A 1 16.90 32.68 -37.02
C GLN A 1 16.43 31.55 -36.11
N ALA A 2 15.32 31.74 -35.36
CA ALA A 2 13.95 31.32 -35.72
C ALA A 2 13.90 29.80 -36.04
N ALA A 3 13.14 28.91 -35.40
CA ALA A 3 11.81 28.93 -34.76
C ALA A 3 11.78 27.78 -33.71
N GLN A 4 11.15 27.82 -32.53
CA GLN A 4 9.77 28.10 -32.12
C GLN A 4 8.70 27.25 -32.84
N ALA A 5 8.33 26.12 -32.24
CA ALA A 5 7.04 25.46 -32.48
C ALA A 5 6.47 24.94 -31.15
N ARG A 6 5.48 25.69 -30.65
CA ARG A 6 4.61 25.34 -29.52
C ARG A 6 3.47 24.49 -30.06
N GLY A 7 3.32 23.26 -29.58
CA GLY A 7 2.15 22.42 -29.82
C GLY A 7 1.24 22.37 -28.60
N ARG A 8 0.42 23.42 -28.42
CA ARG A 8 -0.76 23.38 -27.54
C ARG A 8 -1.94 22.87 -28.37
N GLY A 9 -2.63 21.84 -27.88
CA GLY A 9 -3.91 21.38 -28.41
C GLY A 9 -4.22 20.01 -27.80
N GLY A 10 -5.38 19.71 -27.26
CA GLY A 10 -6.60 20.46 -27.05
C GLY A 10 -7.44 19.56 -26.15
N VAL A 11 -7.91 20.11 -25.03
CA VAL A 11 -8.84 19.45 -24.12
C VAL A 11 -10.19 19.42 -24.82
N ALA A 12 -10.52 18.29 -25.45
CA ALA A 12 -11.87 18.02 -25.96
C ALA A 12 -12.70 17.41 -24.83
N PHE A 13 -13.19 18.29 -23.96
CA PHE A 13 -14.34 18.04 -23.10
C PHE A 13 -15.58 18.30 -23.94
N CYS A 14 -16.33 17.25 -24.29
CA CYS A 14 -17.58 17.36 -25.05
C CYS A 14 -18.56 16.26 -24.61
N GLY A 15 -19.77 16.70 -24.21
CA GLY A 15 -20.99 15.91 -24.00
C GLY A 15 -21.05 15.15 -22.66
N GLN A 16 -21.81 15.56 -21.63
CA GLN A 16 -23.29 15.61 -21.56
C GLN A 16 -23.93 14.35 -22.17
N GLN A 17 -24.86 13.61 -21.60
CA GLN A 17 -25.73 13.75 -20.43
C GLN A 17 -26.46 12.40 -20.28
N THR A 18 -27.03 12.14 -19.08
CA THR A 18 -28.18 11.24 -18.80
C THR A 18 -27.93 9.74 -19.06
N SER A 19 -28.41 8.76 -18.30
CA SER A 19 -29.51 8.67 -17.33
C SER A 19 -29.24 7.45 -16.44
N ALA A 20 -29.28 7.63 -15.12
CA ALA A 20 -29.63 6.51 -14.24
C ALA A 20 -31.09 6.12 -14.48
N PRO A 21 -31.42 4.83 -14.40
CA PRO A 21 -32.59 4.47 -13.64
C PRO A 21 -32.23 3.45 -12.55
N ALA A 22 -32.48 3.86 -11.32
CA ALA A 22 -32.96 2.94 -10.30
C ALA A 22 -34.20 2.22 -10.84
N MET A 23 -34.35 0.94 -10.50
CA MET A 23 -35.55 0.30 -9.98
C MET A 23 -35.63 -1.19 -10.35
N ALA A 24 -36.24 -1.92 -9.42
CA ALA A 24 -36.92 -3.19 -9.61
C ALA A 24 -36.07 -4.47 -9.66
N LEU A 25 -35.87 -5.02 -8.45
CA LEU A 25 -36.13 -6.44 -8.21
C LEU A 25 -37.53 -6.82 -8.71
N PRO A 26 -37.68 -7.98 -9.38
CA PRO A 26 -38.90 -8.76 -9.17
C PRO A 26 -38.60 -10.22 -8.84
N MET A 27 -39.23 -10.63 -7.75
CA MET A 27 -39.33 -11.98 -7.20
C MET A 27 -39.77 -12.98 -8.27
N LYS A 28 -38.99 -14.07 -8.48
CA LYS A 28 -39.46 -15.21 -9.26
C LYS A 28 -40.13 -16.24 -8.34
N THR A 29 -41.44 -16.09 -8.32
CA THR A 29 -42.49 -17.09 -8.12
C THR A 29 -42.05 -18.56 -8.01
N ARG A 30 -42.30 -19.06 -6.79
CA ARG A 30 -42.77 -20.39 -6.43
C ARG A 30 -43.56 -21.08 -7.56
N SER A 31 -42.95 -22.07 -8.23
CA SER A 31 -43.67 -23.05 -9.05
C SER A 31 -44.11 -24.21 -8.16
N MET A 32 -45.31 -24.10 -7.59
CA MET A 32 -46.06 -25.25 -7.10
C MET A 32 -46.70 -25.95 -8.29
N LYS A 33 -46.40 -27.24 -8.46
CA LYS A 33 -47.24 -28.15 -9.24
C LYS A 33 -47.78 -29.22 -8.29
N THR A 34 -49.09 -29.08 -8.02
CA THR A 34 -50.11 -30.15 -7.95
C THR A 34 -49.81 -31.35 -7.04
N VAL A 35 -50.39 -31.42 -5.83
CA VAL A 35 -51.77 -31.91 -5.56
C VAL A 35 -51.98 -33.33 -6.08
N MET A 36 -51.96 -34.32 -5.19
CA MET A 36 -53.13 -35.15 -4.95
C MET A 36 -53.05 -35.81 -3.56
N LYS A 37 -54.18 -35.70 -2.86
CA LYS A 37 -54.46 -36.09 -1.49
C LYS A 37 -55.44 -37.26 -1.56
N LYS A 38 -55.15 -38.38 -0.88
CA LYS A 38 -56.10 -38.98 0.07
C LYS A 38 -55.44 -40.08 0.93
N PRO A 39 -55.90 -40.25 2.18
CA PRO A 39 -55.24 -41.04 3.21
C PRO A 39 -55.85 -42.45 3.31
N ALA A 40 -55.07 -43.42 3.77
CA ALA A 40 -55.59 -44.66 4.31
C ALA A 40 -54.71 -45.10 5.48
N ALA A 41 -55.36 -45.21 6.63
CA ALA A 41 -54.79 -45.75 7.85
C ALA A 41 -54.55 -47.26 7.71
N LYS A 42 -53.40 -47.72 8.18
CA LYS A 42 -53.16 -49.05 8.79
C LYS A 42 -51.79 -48.96 9.48
N ALA A 43 -51.80 -48.82 10.81
CA ALA A 43 -51.60 -49.94 11.73
C ALA A 43 -50.13 -50.39 11.84
N ALA A 44 -49.53 -49.93 12.94
CA ALA A 44 -48.80 -50.73 13.91
C ALA A 44 -47.37 -51.23 13.60
N LYS A 45 -46.58 -51.13 14.69
CA LYS A 45 -45.35 -51.84 15.08
C LYS A 45 -44.03 -51.28 14.56
N GLY A 46 -43.16 -50.93 15.52
CA GLY A 46 -41.71 -51.06 15.33
C GLY A 46 -40.83 -49.95 15.90
N THR A 47 -40.77 -49.84 17.23
CA THR A 47 -39.52 -49.79 18.01
C THR A 47 -38.35 -48.87 17.59
N LYS A 48 -37.89 -48.10 18.60
CA LYS A 48 -36.51 -47.65 18.89
C LYS A 48 -36.07 -46.25 18.40
N ALA A 49 -36.21 -45.32 19.34
CA ALA A 49 -35.08 -44.66 20.01
C ALA A 49 -34.04 -43.93 19.12
N MET A 50 -34.27 -42.63 18.94
CA MET A 50 -33.35 -41.56 19.37
C MET A 50 -31.84 -41.90 19.38
N LYS A 51 -31.17 -41.92 18.21
CA LYS A 51 -29.69 -41.88 18.14
C LYS A 51 -29.14 -41.21 16.87
N GLY A 52 -29.71 -40.08 16.46
CA GLY A 52 -29.25 -39.31 15.28
C GLY A 52 -28.35 -38.09 15.57
N THR A 53 -28.18 -37.70 16.83
CA THR A 53 -27.57 -36.40 17.19
C THR A 53 -26.03 -36.41 17.34
N LYS A 54 -25.39 -37.60 17.40
CA LYS A 54 -23.92 -37.71 17.52
C LYS A 54 -23.18 -37.63 16.18
N ALA A 55 -23.75 -38.16 15.10
CA ALA A 55 -23.14 -38.11 13.77
C ALA A 55 -23.09 -36.68 13.19
N MET A 56 -24.14 -35.88 13.44
CA MET A 56 -24.18 -34.48 13.01
C MET A 56 -23.19 -33.59 13.78
N LYS A 57 -22.94 -33.87 15.07
CA LYS A 57 -21.92 -33.19 15.88
C LYS A 57 -20.50 -33.52 15.39
N ALA A 58 -20.21 -34.79 15.09
CA ALA A 58 -18.91 -35.20 14.57
C ALA A 58 -18.56 -34.54 13.22
N MET A 59 -19.52 -34.47 12.30
CA MET A 59 -19.32 -33.80 11.01
C MET A 59 -19.13 -32.28 11.16
N LYS A 60 -19.79 -31.65 12.14
CA LYS A 60 -19.65 -30.22 12.45
C LYS A 60 -18.29 -29.89 13.08
N VAL A 61 -17.76 -30.77 13.93
CA VAL A 61 -16.41 -30.67 14.48
C VAL A 61 -15.34 -30.85 13.39
N MET A 62 -15.51 -31.83 12.50
CA MET A 62 -14.57 -32.05 11.39
C MET A 62 -14.58 -30.88 10.38
N LYS A 63 -15.76 -30.29 10.10
CA LYS A 63 -15.89 -29.08 9.28
C LYS A 63 -15.20 -27.88 9.96
N ALA A 64 -15.36 -27.71 11.27
CA ALA A 64 -14.69 -26.66 12.03
C ALA A 64 -13.16 -26.82 12.04
N MET A 65 -12.65 -28.04 12.21
CA MET A 65 -11.21 -28.33 12.14
C MET A 65 -10.63 -28.04 10.75
N LYS A 66 -11.37 -28.36 9.68
CA LYS A 66 -10.96 -28.11 8.29
C LYS A 66 -10.96 -26.60 7.96
N VAL A 67 -11.93 -25.85 8.50
CA VAL A 67 -11.95 -24.38 8.43
C VAL A 67 -10.80 -23.77 9.24
N MET A 68 -10.49 -24.30 10.44
CA MET A 68 -9.38 -23.82 11.25
C MET A 68 -8.02 -24.07 10.58
N LYS A 69 -7.85 -25.23 9.92
CA LYS A 69 -6.65 -25.56 9.15
C LYS A 69 -6.51 -24.69 7.89
N ALA A 70 -7.62 -24.39 7.21
CA ALA A 70 -7.64 -23.45 6.09
C ALA A 70 -7.34 -22.01 6.53
N MET A 71 -7.89 -21.55 7.66
CA MET A 71 -7.62 -20.24 8.23
C MET A 71 -6.15 -20.10 8.67
N LYS A 72 -5.54 -21.17 9.21
CA LYS A 72 -4.11 -21.22 9.54
C LYS A 72 -3.22 -21.18 8.30
N ALA A 73 -3.64 -21.83 7.21
CA ALA A 73 -2.95 -21.75 5.92
C ALA A 73 -3.05 -20.34 5.30
N MET A 74 -4.21 -19.69 5.39
CA MET A 74 -4.39 -18.31 4.91
C MET A 74 -3.57 -17.30 5.71
N LYS A 75 -3.43 -17.48 7.03
CA LYS A 75 -2.54 -16.67 7.88
C LYS A 75 -1.05 -16.95 7.62
N ALA A 76 -0.71 -18.10 7.05
CA ALA A 76 0.66 -18.48 6.69
C ALA A 76 1.08 -17.97 5.30
N MET A 77 0.14 -17.57 4.45
CA MET A 77 0.45 -16.88 3.19
C MET A 77 1.04 -15.51 3.50
N LYS A 78 2.30 -15.33 3.12
CA LYS A 78 2.97 -14.04 3.24
C LYS A 78 2.33 -13.08 2.25
N SER A 79 1.78 -11.97 2.74
CA SER A 79 1.26 -10.90 1.90
C SER A 79 2.35 -10.44 0.91
N LYS A 80 2.02 -10.16 -0.35
CA LYS A 80 2.98 -9.61 -1.32
C LYS A 80 3.44 -8.20 -0.93
N ILE A 81 2.55 -7.47 -0.25
CA ILE A 81 2.78 -6.10 0.25
C ILE A 81 3.39 -6.15 1.64
N ALA A 82 4.49 -5.45 1.83
CA ALA A 82 5.12 -5.21 3.12
C ALA A 82 4.43 -4.05 3.83
N THR A 83 3.95 -4.32 5.04
CA THR A 83 3.34 -3.33 5.94
C THR A 83 4.11 -3.27 7.25
N GLY A 84 3.95 -2.18 7.99
CA GLY A 84 4.58 -1.97 9.29
C GLY A 84 5.99 -1.35 9.24
N PRO A 85 6.65 -1.20 10.41
CA PRO A 85 7.86 -0.39 10.56
C PRO A 85 9.08 -0.96 9.83
N ARG A 86 9.09 -2.28 9.58
CA ARG A 86 10.18 -2.98 8.87
C ARG A 86 9.90 -3.19 7.39
N ALA A 87 8.85 -2.58 6.84
CA ALA A 87 8.42 -2.80 5.46
C ALA A 87 9.54 -2.58 4.45
N MET A 88 10.26 -1.46 4.55
CA MET A 88 11.36 -1.14 3.63
C MET A 88 12.53 -2.11 3.75
N SER A 89 12.83 -2.60 4.97
CA SER A 89 13.86 -3.61 5.18
C SER A 89 13.46 -4.97 4.59
N LEU A 90 12.21 -5.37 4.75
CA LEU A 90 11.69 -6.64 4.20
C LEU A 90 11.69 -6.64 2.67
N VAL A 91 11.31 -5.52 2.05
CA VAL A 91 11.36 -5.37 0.59
C VAL A 91 12.79 -5.35 0.08
N TYR A 92 13.70 -4.62 0.75
CA TYR A 92 15.11 -4.61 0.39
C TYR A 92 15.76 -6.00 0.48
N LYS A 93 15.39 -6.79 1.49
CA LYS A 93 15.84 -8.18 1.66
C LYS A 93 15.14 -9.18 0.72
N GLY A 94 14.17 -8.74 -0.09
CA GLY A 94 13.42 -9.60 -1.01
C GLY A 94 12.35 -10.48 -0.33
N ALA A 95 12.06 -10.29 0.96
CA ALA A 95 11.01 -11.04 1.65
C ALA A 95 9.60 -10.68 1.15
N ARG A 96 9.46 -9.53 0.48
CA ARG A 96 8.22 -8.93 -0.02
C ARG A 96 8.49 -8.17 -1.32
N GLU A 97 7.49 -8.05 -2.19
CA GLU A 97 7.65 -7.45 -3.52
C GLU A 97 7.61 -5.90 -3.47
N LYS A 98 6.68 -5.34 -2.70
CA LYS A 98 6.44 -3.88 -2.63
C LYS A 98 6.05 -3.43 -1.22
N THR A 99 6.34 -2.19 -0.87
CA THR A 99 5.78 -1.57 0.35
C THR A 99 4.32 -1.14 0.12
N SER A 100 3.59 -0.79 1.19
CA SER A 100 2.26 -0.18 1.06
C SER A 100 2.25 1.07 0.18
N GLY A 101 3.33 1.85 0.19
CA GLY A 101 3.55 3.02 -0.67
C GLY A 101 4.09 2.71 -2.08
N GLY A 102 4.14 1.43 -2.47
CA GLY A 102 4.53 1.02 -3.82
C GLY A 102 6.03 0.99 -4.12
N LEU A 103 6.91 1.21 -3.13
CA LEU A 103 8.36 1.13 -3.34
C LEU A 103 8.80 -0.32 -3.51
N ARG A 104 9.67 -0.56 -4.50
CA ARG A 104 10.34 -1.85 -4.74
C ARG A 104 11.77 -1.83 -4.19
N ALA A 105 12.43 -2.98 -4.18
CA ALA A 105 13.81 -3.11 -3.68
C ALA A 105 14.79 -2.17 -4.41
N GLY A 106 14.61 -1.99 -5.73
CA GLY A 106 15.41 -1.09 -6.55
C GLY A 106 15.30 0.39 -6.16
N ASP A 107 14.25 0.80 -5.46
CA ASP A 107 14.04 2.20 -5.04
C ASP A 107 14.53 2.48 -3.62
N ILE A 108 15.02 1.47 -2.90
CA ILE A 108 15.40 1.55 -1.49
C ILE A 108 16.93 1.45 -1.38
N VAL A 109 17.51 2.28 -0.51
CA VAL A 109 18.95 2.29 -0.21
C VAL A 109 19.17 2.30 1.30
N LYS A 110 20.23 1.64 1.75
CA LYS A 110 20.68 1.65 3.14
C LYS A 110 21.58 2.87 3.39
N ASN A 111 21.23 3.70 4.38
CA ASN A 111 22.06 4.80 4.85
C ASN A 111 23.19 4.28 5.77
N LYS A 112 24.20 5.10 6.06
CA LYS A 112 25.29 4.82 7.00
C LYS A 112 24.79 4.40 8.38
N TYR A 113 23.69 5.00 8.85
CA TYR A 113 23.02 4.66 10.12
C TYR A 113 22.22 3.34 10.08
N GLY A 114 22.32 2.55 9.01
CA GLY A 114 21.60 1.27 8.88
C GLY A 114 20.12 1.40 8.50
N MET A 115 19.60 2.63 8.37
CA MET A 115 18.21 2.89 8.02
C MET A 115 17.95 2.70 6.52
N PHE A 116 16.82 2.10 6.18
CA PHE A 116 16.36 1.93 4.80
C PHE A 116 15.50 3.12 4.38
N VAL A 117 15.96 3.88 3.38
CA VAL A 117 15.32 5.11 2.89
C VAL A 117 15.13 4.99 1.39
N SER A 118 14.19 5.74 0.80
CA SER A 118 14.03 5.77 -0.66
C SER A 118 15.18 6.51 -1.34
N LYS A 119 15.56 6.08 -2.54
CA LYS A 119 16.56 6.75 -3.39
C LYS A 119 16.23 8.22 -3.61
N LYS A 120 14.95 8.52 -3.84
CA LYS A 120 14.45 9.88 -4.00
C LYS A 120 14.68 10.74 -2.75
N ALA A 121 14.39 10.22 -1.56
CA ALA A 121 14.63 10.95 -0.32
C ALA A 121 16.12 11.14 -0.04
N SER A 122 16.96 10.14 -0.35
CA SER A 122 18.42 10.28 -0.25
C SER A 122 18.96 11.34 -1.21
N ALA A 123 18.51 11.35 -2.47
CA ALA A 123 18.92 12.34 -3.47
C ALA A 123 18.53 13.76 -3.05
N ARG A 124 17.30 13.95 -2.54
CA ARG A 124 16.85 15.25 -2.02
C ARG A 124 17.76 15.78 -0.91
N GLY A 125 18.11 14.93 0.06
CA GLY A 125 19.03 15.33 1.14
C GLY A 125 20.45 15.66 0.67
N LYS A 126 20.93 15.03 -0.42
CA LYS A 126 22.23 15.33 -1.02
C LYS A 126 22.23 16.59 -1.88
N ASN A 127 21.07 16.99 -2.41
CA ASN A 127 20.91 18.12 -3.32
C ASN A 127 20.47 19.42 -2.64
N ASN A 128 20.73 19.55 -1.33
CA ASN A 128 20.51 20.81 -0.62
C ASN A 128 21.50 21.87 -1.13
N ALA A 129 21.01 22.82 -1.93
CA ALA A 129 21.83 23.87 -2.56
C ALA A 129 22.65 24.66 -1.53
N TRP A 130 22.02 25.08 -0.42
CA TRP A 130 22.71 25.81 0.66
C TRP A 130 23.88 25.02 1.28
N ALA A 131 23.73 23.71 1.48
CA ALA A 131 24.79 22.88 2.05
C ALA A 131 25.98 22.72 1.08
N LYS A 132 25.73 22.67 -0.23
CA LYS A 132 26.80 22.61 -1.25
C LYS A 132 27.53 23.95 -1.34
N ALA A 133 26.79 25.05 -1.44
CA ALA A 133 27.35 26.39 -1.50
C ALA A 133 28.18 26.73 -0.25
N THR A 134 27.71 26.37 0.95
CA THR A 134 28.49 26.57 2.19
C THR A 134 29.74 25.68 2.23
N ALA A 135 29.69 24.44 1.72
CA ALA A 135 30.87 23.59 1.62
C ALA A 135 31.92 24.15 0.64
N GLU A 136 31.49 24.71 -0.49
CA GLU A 136 32.36 25.37 -1.47
C GLU A 136 32.94 26.67 -0.92
N ALA A 137 32.12 27.53 -0.29
CA ALA A 137 32.57 28.75 0.36
C ALA A 137 33.61 28.47 1.47
N ARG A 138 33.41 27.41 2.26
CA ARG A 138 34.38 26.99 3.29
C ARG A 138 35.71 26.54 2.70
N LYS A 139 35.69 25.81 1.58
CA LYS A 139 36.91 25.43 0.86
C LYS A 139 37.64 26.66 0.31
N ALA A 140 36.90 27.63 -0.26
CA ALA A 140 37.48 28.86 -0.81
C ALA A 140 38.07 29.79 0.27
N LEU A 141 37.59 29.71 1.51
CA LEU A 141 38.11 30.51 2.64
C LEU A 141 39.12 29.75 3.51
N GLY A 142 39.31 28.44 3.29
CA GLY A 142 40.23 27.63 4.11
C GLY A 142 39.83 27.46 5.57
N LEU A 143 38.55 27.64 5.93
CA LEU A 143 38.10 27.64 7.33
C LEU A 143 38.08 26.22 7.92
N THR A 144 38.93 26.00 8.92
CA THR A 144 39.01 24.75 9.70
C THR A 144 38.21 24.86 11.00
N GLY A 145 37.56 23.78 11.43
CA GLY A 145 36.77 23.76 12.66
C GLY A 145 35.34 24.32 12.50
N PHE A 146 34.69 24.61 13.62
CA PHE A 146 33.32 25.14 13.62
C PHE A 146 33.35 26.68 13.52
N VAL A 147 32.57 27.23 12.59
CA VAL A 147 32.41 28.69 12.42
C VAL A 147 30.90 28.98 12.42
N ALA A 148 30.47 29.87 13.31
CA ALA A 148 29.08 30.28 13.40
C ALA A 148 28.73 31.20 12.22
N LEU A 149 27.67 30.86 11.46
CA LEU A 149 27.19 31.70 10.37
C LEU A 149 26.73 33.07 10.88
N ASN A 150 27.07 34.14 10.15
CA ASN A 150 26.73 35.54 10.48
C ASN A 150 27.29 36.09 11.80
N LYS A 151 28.14 35.34 12.49
CA LYS A 151 28.81 35.80 13.71
C LYS A 151 30.31 35.88 13.51
N GLY A 152 30.92 36.94 14.06
CA GLY A 152 32.32 37.26 13.85
C GLY A 152 32.64 37.68 12.41
N PRO A 153 33.90 38.03 12.11
CA PRO A 153 34.33 38.43 10.78
C PRO A 153 34.26 37.27 9.77
N GLU A 154 34.72 36.08 10.18
CA GLU A 154 34.78 34.87 9.33
C GLU A 154 33.38 34.34 8.96
N GLY A 155 32.45 34.34 9.92
CA GLY A 155 31.09 33.83 9.72
C GLY A 155 30.24 34.71 8.80
N LYS A 156 30.47 36.03 8.81
CA LYS A 156 29.86 36.98 7.85
C LYS A 156 30.44 36.75 6.45
N ALA A 157 31.76 36.61 6.32
CA ALA A 157 32.40 36.35 5.03
C ALA A 157 31.95 35.02 4.39
N LEU A 158 31.79 33.97 5.20
CA LEU A 158 31.25 32.68 4.74
C LEU A 158 29.82 32.83 4.20
N TYR A 159 28.96 33.53 4.94
CA TYR A 159 27.55 33.71 4.56
C TYR A 159 27.39 34.48 3.25
N GLU A 160 28.11 35.58 3.07
CA GLU A 160 28.07 36.38 1.84
C GLU A 160 28.58 35.59 0.64
N LYS A 161 29.70 34.84 0.78
CA LYS A 161 30.18 33.96 -0.30
C LYS A 161 29.19 32.83 -0.62
N ALA A 162 28.61 32.20 0.40
CA ALA A 162 27.62 31.13 0.19
C ALA A 162 26.35 31.65 -0.50
N LYS A 163 25.89 32.85 -0.15
CA LYS A 163 24.79 33.54 -0.87
C LYS A 163 25.17 33.85 -2.31
N ALA A 164 26.36 34.36 -2.55
CA ALA A 164 26.83 34.67 -3.89
C ALA A 164 26.86 33.41 -4.80
N ILE A 165 27.28 32.25 -4.28
CA ILE A 165 27.29 30.97 -5.01
C ILE A 165 25.88 30.48 -5.38
N ILE A 166 24.86 30.81 -4.59
CA ILE A 166 23.48 30.39 -4.85
C ILE A 166 22.75 31.38 -5.76
N ALA A 167 23.10 32.65 -5.64
CA ALA A 167 22.59 33.70 -6.52
C ALA A 167 23.21 33.63 -7.92
N ALA A 168 24.44 33.12 -8.03
CA ALA A 168 25.11 32.76 -9.28
C ALA A 168 24.50 31.49 -9.89
#